data_AF-R6C6R6-F1
#
_entry.id   AF-R6C6R6-F1
#
_cell.length_a   1.000
_cell.length_b   1.000
_cell.length_c   1.000
_cell.angle_alpha   90.00
_cell.angle_beta   90.00
_cell.angle_gamma   90.00
#
_symmetry.space_group_name_H-M   'P 1'
#
loop_
_entity.id
_entity.type
_entity.pdbx_description
1 polymer ?
#
loop_
_entity_poly.entity_id
_entity_poly.type
_entity_poly.pdbx_seq_one_letter_code
_entity_poly.pdbx_strand_id
1 'polypeptide(L)'
;MLDYHKLRDDLHDKGFKKRLAAAAMLPFFAKPYKQAAARQPYISQQIEQAMAFQREIEDMNIRSVDAAAEPTARMMKAVFRGVCRYDPDDREVMGEFGYLLGRFVYICDALDDLKDDFKKRAYNPLVTKSTAMTTAGEITRESFEHAAEYARRSAYLTLGQLADRYVQLDFGDMQPITDNVVYMGLKSSLEAAAKFDKKEKKDTKGKRI
;
A
#
# COMPACT_ATOMS: atom_id res chain seq x y z
N MET A 1 4.34 10.66 7.60
CA MET A 1 4.28 11.25 6.24
C MET A 1 3.03 10.77 5.53
N LEU A 2 2.76 9.46 5.54
CA LEU A 2 1.51 8.86 5.06
C LEU A 2 0.26 9.34 5.82
N ASP A 3 0.36 9.54 7.13
CA ASP A 3 -0.80 9.95 7.96
C ASP A 3 -1.30 11.37 7.67
N TYR A 4 -0.39 12.32 7.41
CA TYR A 4 -0.73 13.71 7.05
C TYR A 4 -1.54 13.77 5.75
N HIS A 5 -1.22 12.87 4.83
CA HIS A 5 -1.83 12.82 3.51
C HIS A 5 -3.15 12.06 3.52
N LYS A 6 -3.25 10.96 4.28
CA LYS A 6 -4.54 10.32 4.60
C LYS A 6 -5.51 11.31 5.25
N LEU A 7 -5.04 12.14 6.18
CA LEU A 7 -5.83 13.21 6.81
C LEU A 7 -6.27 14.31 5.83
N ARG A 8 -5.46 14.61 4.81
CA ARG A 8 -5.82 15.60 3.80
C ARG A 8 -6.84 15.06 2.80
N ASP A 9 -6.77 13.79 2.45
CA ASP A 9 -7.75 13.14 1.57
C ASP A 9 -9.07 12.84 2.31
N ASP A 10 -9.03 12.50 3.60
CA ASP A 10 -10.22 12.41 4.47
C ASP A 10 -10.96 13.74 4.62
N LEU A 11 -10.30 14.88 4.35
CA LEU A 11 -10.90 16.21 4.31
C LEU A 11 -11.74 16.45 3.05
N HIS A 12 -11.51 15.66 2.00
CA HIS A 12 -12.21 15.74 0.72
C HIS A 12 -13.33 14.69 0.60
N ASP A 13 -13.37 13.70 1.49
CA ASP A 13 -14.42 12.66 1.55
C ASP A 13 -15.73 13.16 2.21
N LYS A 14 -16.89 12.69 1.72
CA LYS A 14 -18.24 13.27 1.92
C LYS A 14 -18.82 13.12 3.34
N GLY A 15 -18.05 12.70 4.34
CA GLY A 15 -18.49 12.57 5.72
C GLY A 15 -18.10 13.77 6.59
N PHE A 16 -19.04 14.65 6.93
CA PHE A 16 -18.80 15.86 7.76
C PHE A 16 -18.02 15.58 9.07
N LYS A 17 -18.17 14.38 9.65
CA LYS A 17 -17.43 13.94 10.85
C LYS A 17 -15.98 13.50 10.59
N LYS A 18 -15.69 12.86 9.45
CA LYS A 18 -14.31 12.50 9.05
C LYS A 18 -13.50 13.74 8.69
N ARG A 19 -14.13 14.71 8.01
CA ARG A 19 -13.51 16.01 7.66
C ARG A 19 -13.13 16.81 8.89
N LEU A 20 -13.96 16.82 9.95
CA LEU A 20 -13.68 17.53 11.20
C LEU A 20 -12.58 16.86 12.03
N ALA A 21 -12.58 15.53 12.11
CA ALA A 21 -11.52 14.78 12.78
C ALA A 21 -10.17 14.94 12.04
N ALA A 22 -10.22 14.95 10.70
CA ALA A 22 -9.04 15.09 9.90
C ALA A 22 -8.47 16.53 9.91
N ALA A 23 -9.34 17.55 9.92
CA ALA A 23 -8.97 18.95 10.12
C ALA A 23 -8.31 19.20 11.48
N ALA A 24 -8.76 18.51 12.53
CA ALA A 24 -8.23 18.66 13.88
C ALA A 24 -6.84 18.03 14.06
N MET A 25 -6.52 16.97 13.31
CA MET A 25 -5.20 16.30 13.39
C MET A 25 -4.15 16.87 12.41
N LEU A 26 -4.58 17.51 11.32
CA LEU A 26 -3.72 18.19 10.35
C LEU A 26 -2.64 19.12 10.96
N PRO A 27 -2.91 19.98 11.97
CA PRO A 27 -1.88 20.84 12.58
C PRO A 27 -0.82 20.05 13.37
N PHE A 28 -1.15 18.86 13.88
CA PHE A 28 -0.20 18.00 14.61
C PHE A 28 0.77 17.28 13.67
N PHE A 29 0.34 16.94 12.45
CA PHE A 29 1.20 16.29 11.44
C PHE A 29 1.86 17.25 10.45
N ALA A 30 1.39 18.51 10.36
CA ALA A 30 1.97 19.54 9.50
C ALA A 30 3.39 19.96 9.92
N LYS A 31 3.69 20.04 11.23
CA LYS A 31 5.03 20.41 11.72
C LYS A 31 6.09 19.33 11.45
N PRO A 32 5.85 18.04 11.77
CA PRO A 32 6.77 16.95 11.41
C PRO A 32 6.94 16.80 9.90
N TYR A 33 5.86 16.96 9.12
CA TYR A 33 5.91 16.94 7.66
C TYR A 33 6.79 18.07 7.10
N LYS A 34 6.59 19.31 7.55
CA LYS A 34 7.43 20.46 7.14
C LYS A 34 8.89 20.30 7.57
N GLN A 35 9.15 19.72 8.75
CA GLN A 35 10.51 19.46 9.22
C GLN A 35 11.19 18.31 8.46
N ALA A 36 10.46 17.26 8.11
CA ALA A 36 10.98 16.16 7.28
C ALA A 36 11.20 16.61 5.83
N ALA A 37 10.25 17.37 5.27
CA ALA A 37 10.34 17.95 3.93
C ALA A 37 11.52 18.94 3.80
N ALA A 38 11.77 19.75 4.84
CA ALA A 38 12.94 20.64 4.86
C ALA A 38 14.28 19.89 4.93
N ARG A 39 14.31 18.68 5.52
CA ARG A 39 15.53 17.84 5.63
C ARG A 39 15.77 16.95 4.41
N GLN A 40 14.70 16.60 3.69
CA GLN A 40 14.75 15.76 2.48
C GLN A 40 13.80 16.31 1.40
N PRO A 41 14.15 17.44 0.76
CA PRO A 41 13.26 18.12 -0.21
C PRO A 41 12.91 17.24 -1.42
N TYR A 42 13.89 16.45 -1.88
CA TYR A 42 13.72 15.51 -3.00
C TYR A 42 12.63 14.47 -2.72
N ILE A 43 12.67 13.82 -1.54
CA ILE A 43 11.68 12.80 -1.17
C ILE A 43 10.29 13.42 -1.02
N SER A 44 10.20 14.63 -0.44
CA SER A 44 8.93 15.36 -0.32
C SER A 44 8.29 15.64 -1.68
N GLN A 45 9.08 16.12 -2.64
CA GLN A 45 8.59 16.40 -3.99
C GLN A 45 8.09 15.12 -4.68
N GLN A 46 8.80 14.00 -4.55
CA GLN A 46 8.38 12.73 -5.13
C GLN A 46 7.07 12.22 -4.52
N ILE A 47 6.85 12.43 -3.21
CA ILE A 47 5.60 12.07 -2.54
C ILE A 47 4.44 12.95 -3.02
N GLU A 48 4.65 14.26 -3.17
CA GLU A 48 3.62 15.16 -3.70
C GLU A 48 3.22 14.80 -5.13
N GLN A 49 4.20 14.47 -5.98
CA GLN A 49 3.96 13.99 -7.35
C GLN A 49 3.20 12.66 -7.36
N ALA A 50 3.60 11.70 -6.53
CA ALA A 50 2.89 10.43 -6.40
C ALA A 50 1.43 10.63 -5.99
N MET A 51 1.16 11.49 -5.01
CA MET A 51 -0.21 11.79 -4.60
C MET A 51 -1.05 12.50 -5.67
N ALA A 52 -0.45 13.43 -6.41
CA ALA A 52 -1.14 14.06 -7.52
C ALA A 52 -1.53 13.02 -8.57
N PHE A 53 -0.59 12.13 -8.89
CA PHE A 53 -0.82 11.06 -9.85
C PHE A 53 -1.86 10.03 -9.35
N GLN A 54 -1.86 9.69 -8.05
CA GLN A 54 -2.88 8.82 -7.47
C GLN A 54 -4.28 9.40 -7.67
N ARG A 55 -4.47 10.71 -7.41
CA ARG A 55 -5.75 11.39 -7.65
C ARG A 55 -6.17 11.31 -9.12
N GLU A 56 -5.24 11.52 -10.05
CA GLU A 56 -5.54 11.40 -11.48
C GLU A 56 -6.00 9.98 -11.86
N ILE A 57 -5.34 8.94 -11.35
CA ILE A 57 -5.73 7.54 -11.59
C ILE A 57 -7.14 7.24 -11.04
N GLU A 58 -7.44 7.72 -9.83
CA GLU A 58 -8.74 7.56 -9.19
C GLU A 58 -9.84 8.32 -9.95
N ASP A 59 -9.58 9.56 -10.38
CA ASP A 59 -10.51 10.38 -11.16
C ASP A 59 -10.78 9.78 -12.55
N MET A 60 -9.75 9.23 -13.21
CA MET A 60 -9.89 8.51 -14.48
C MET A 60 -10.54 7.13 -14.32
N ASN A 61 -10.71 6.65 -13.09
CA ASN A 61 -11.28 5.34 -12.75
C ASN A 61 -10.58 4.20 -13.51
N ILE A 62 -9.26 4.27 -13.64
CA ILE A 62 -8.47 3.27 -14.36
C ILE A 62 -8.49 1.98 -13.55
N ARG A 63 -9.01 0.90 -14.13
CA ARG A 63 -9.11 -0.42 -13.49
C ARG A 63 -7.93 -1.32 -13.87
N SER A 64 -6.73 -0.84 -13.56
CA SER A 64 -5.48 -1.58 -13.73
C SER A 64 -4.72 -1.55 -12.42
N VAL A 65 -4.42 -2.73 -11.88
CA VAL A 65 -3.60 -2.86 -10.67
C VAL A 65 -2.22 -2.25 -10.86
N ASP A 66 -1.64 -2.35 -12.06
CA ASP A 66 -0.35 -1.75 -12.38
C ASP A 66 -0.40 -0.22 -12.29
N ALA A 67 -1.38 0.39 -12.95
CA ALA A 67 -1.54 1.84 -12.94
C ALA A 67 -1.88 2.37 -11.53
N ALA A 68 -2.69 1.62 -10.77
CA ALA A 68 -3.10 2.00 -9.44
C ALA A 68 -1.98 1.85 -8.40
N ALA A 69 -1.06 0.90 -8.60
CA ALA A 69 0.10 0.70 -7.73
C ALA A 69 1.25 1.68 -8.00
N GLU A 70 1.34 2.24 -9.21
CA GLU A 70 2.42 3.11 -9.67
C GLU A 70 2.74 4.27 -8.71
N PRO A 71 1.76 5.05 -8.18
CA PRO A 71 2.04 6.10 -7.21
C PRO A 71 2.78 5.60 -5.97
N THR A 72 2.30 4.50 -5.39
CA THR A 72 2.87 3.91 -4.17
C THR A 72 4.27 3.36 -4.44
N ALA A 73 4.45 2.70 -5.58
CA ALA A 73 5.73 2.15 -6.01
C ALA A 73 6.78 3.26 -6.21
N ARG A 74 6.44 4.35 -6.92
CA ARG A 74 7.35 5.49 -7.12
C ARG A 74 7.72 6.20 -5.82
N MET A 75 6.75 6.36 -4.91
CA MET A 75 7.01 6.91 -3.59
C MET A 75 8.01 6.05 -2.82
N MET A 76 7.80 4.74 -2.74
CA MET A 76 8.72 3.85 -2.04
C MET A 76 10.09 3.81 -2.71
N LYS A 77 10.18 3.83 -4.05
CA LYS A 77 11.44 3.99 -4.78
C LYS A 77 12.23 5.20 -4.30
N ALA A 78 11.60 6.37 -4.22
CA ALA A 78 12.26 7.59 -3.79
C ALA A 78 12.77 7.51 -2.33
N VAL A 79 11.98 6.92 -1.44
CA VAL A 79 12.37 6.71 -0.03
C VAL A 79 13.56 5.76 0.09
N PHE A 80 13.48 4.59 -0.53
CA PHE A 80 14.51 3.56 -0.45
C PHE A 80 15.82 4.01 -1.12
N ARG A 81 15.72 4.71 -2.26
CA ARG A 81 16.87 5.36 -2.89
C ARG A 81 17.53 6.41 -1.99
N GLY A 82 16.74 7.14 -1.20
CA GLY A 82 17.22 8.19 -0.30
C GLY A 82 17.91 7.69 0.98
N VAL A 83 17.61 6.46 1.42
CA VAL A 83 18.24 5.86 2.62
C VAL A 83 19.56 5.15 2.30
N CYS A 84 19.81 4.78 1.05
CA CYS A 84 21.08 4.16 0.64
C CYS A 84 22.22 5.19 0.62
N ARG A 85 23.24 4.98 1.46
CA ARG A 85 24.27 5.98 1.79
C ARG A 85 25.63 5.79 1.10
N TYR A 86 25.89 4.64 0.47
CA TYR A 86 27.27 4.22 0.21
C TYR A 86 27.65 4.17 -1.28
N ASP A 87 26.83 3.58 -2.16
CA ASP A 87 27.18 3.40 -3.58
C ASP A 87 26.04 3.85 -4.53
N PRO A 88 26.33 4.57 -5.64
CA PRO A 88 25.36 4.85 -6.70
C PRO A 88 24.65 3.61 -7.27
N ASP A 89 25.34 2.49 -7.44
CA ASP A 89 24.77 1.25 -8.00
C ASP A 89 23.82 0.60 -6.98
N ASP A 90 24.25 0.46 -5.72
CA ASP A 90 23.40 -0.01 -4.62
C ASP A 90 22.19 0.91 -4.40
N ARG A 91 22.35 2.21 -4.64
CA ARG A 91 21.27 3.18 -4.52
C ARG A 91 20.17 2.92 -5.53
N GLU A 92 20.51 2.60 -6.77
CA GLU A 92 19.50 2.31 -7.79
C GLU A 92 18.84 0.95 -7.54
N VAL A 93 19.62 -0.09 -7.23
CA VAL A 93 19.10 -1.41 -6.84
C VAL A 93 18.16 -1.30 -5.63
N MET A 94 18.54 -0.52 -4.61
CA MET A 94 17.70 -0.25 -3.44
C MET A 94 16.42 0.50 -3.82
N GLY A 95 16.51 1.46 -4.76
CA GLY A 95 15.35 2.14 -5.32
C GLY A 95 14.39 1.19 -6.05
N GLU A 96 14.91 0.28 -6.87
CA GLU A 96 14.12 -0.74 -7.57
C GLU A 96 13.49 -1.75 -6.60
N PHE A 97 14.24 -2.17 -5.57
CA PHE A 97 13.68 -2.96 -4.47
C PHE A 97 12.51 -2.24 -3.81
N GLY A 98 12.68 -0.96 -3.47
CA GLY A 98 11.63 -0.13 -2.88
C GLY A 98 10.41 0.04 -3.80
N TYR A 99 10.61 0.19 -5.11
CA TYR A 99 9.54 0.24 -6.10
C TYR A 99 8.69 -1.02 -6.06
N LEU A 100 9.35 -2.18 -6.17
CA LEU A 100 8.68 -3.48 -6.19
C LEU A 100 7.97 -3.76 -4.87
N LEU A 101 8.59 -3.41 -3.74
CA LEU A 101 7.94 -3.52 -2.44
C LEU A 101 6.69 -2.63 -2.36
N GLY A 102 6.74 -1.41 -2.88
CA GLY A 102 5.58 -0.52 -2.92
C GLY A 102 4.45 -1.04 -3.77
N ARG A 103 4.75 -1.61 -4.95
CA ARG A 103 3.74 -2.29 -5.77
C ARG A 103 3.12 -3.47 -5.03
N PHE A 104 3.94 -4.30 -4.38
CA PHE A 104 3.47 -5.45 -3.60
C PHE A 104 2.54 -5.04 -2.44
N VAL A 105 2.93 -4.02 -1.67
CA VAL A 105 2.15 -3.51 -0.54
C VAL A 105 0.79 -2.99 -1.03
N TYR A 106 0.77 -2.21 -2.12
CA TYR A 106 -0.47 -1.70 -2.69
C TYR A 106 -1.42 -2.84 -3.11
N ILE A 107 -0.90 -3.89 -3.75
CA ILE A 107 -1.72 -5.05 -4.16
C ILE A 107 -2.32 -5.75 -2.93
N CYS A 108 -1.53 -5.92 -1.87
CA CYS A 108 -2.02 -6.52 -0.64
C CYS A 108 -3.12 -5.67 0.00
N ASP A 109 -2.93 -4.35 0.07
CA ASP A 109 -3.89 -3.38 0.63
C ASP A 109 -5.21 -3.42 -0.17
N ALA A 110 -5.12 -3.32 -1.50
CA ALA A 110 -6.29 -3.39 -2.38
C ALA A 110 -7.05 -4.72 -2.23
N LEU A 111 -6.36 -5.83 -1.98
CA LEU A 111 -7.00 -7.12 -1.73
C LEU A 111 -7.60 -7.21 -0.32
N ASP A 112 -6.90 -6.68 0.68
CA ASP A 112 -7.32 -6.70 2.08
C ASP A 112 -8.62 -5.90 2.28
N ASP A 113 -8.73 -4.75 1.59
CA ASP A 113 -9.84 -3.79 1.64
C ASP A 113 -10.94 -4.06 0.60
N LEU A 114 -10.76 -5.00 -0.33
CA LEU A 114 -11.69 -5.27 -1.45
C LEU A 114 -13.17 -5.38 -1.03
N LYS A 115 -13.45 -6.11 0.06
CA LYS A 115 -14.83 -6.28 0.55
C LYS A 115 -15.44 -4.96 1.02
N ASP A 116 -14.65 -4.20 1.75
CA ASP A 116 -15.03 -2.95 2.37
C ASP A 116 -15.22 -1.85 1.32
N ASP A 117 -14.29 -1.75 0.38
CA ASP A 117 -14.35 -0.81 -0.73
C ASP A 117 -15.53 -1.09 -1.64
N PHE A 118 -15.75 -2.36 -1.97
CA PHE A 118 -16.89 -2.77 -2.78
C PHE A 118 -18.22 -2.37 -2.11
N LYS A 119 -18.37 -2.65 -0.81
CA LYS A 119 -19.57 -2.30 -0.03
C LYS A 119 -19.79 -0.79 0.06
N LYS A 120 -18.71 -0.02 0.22
CA LYS A 120 -18.74 1.46 0.30
C LYS A 120 -18.82 2.13 -1.07
N ARG A 121 -18.73 1.37 -2.17
CA ARG A 121 -18.54 1.87 -3.55
C ARG A 121 -17.33 2.81 -3.66
N ALA A 122 -16.30 2.56 -2.87
CA ALA A 122 -15.00 3.22 -3.00
C ALA A 122 -14.25 2.66 -4.22
N TYR A 123 -13.29 3.41 -4.72
CA TYR A 123 -12.43 2.95 -5.80
C TYR A 123 -11.57 1.78 -5.30
N ASN A 124 -11.56 0.68 -6.05
CA ASN A 124 -10.64 -0.44 -5.84
C ASN A 124 -10.33 -1.08 -7.19
N PRO A 125 -9.04 -1.22 -7.58
CA PRO A 125 -8.65 -1.66 -8.92
C PRO A 125 -8.98 -3.14 -9.19
N LEU A 126 -9.27 -3.93 -8.16
CA LEU A 126 -9.67 -5.34 -8.29
C LEU A 126 -11.16 -5.51 -8.60
N VAL A 127 -11.95 -4.43 -8.50
CA VAL A 127 -13.38 -4.44 -8.84
C VAL A 127 -13.56 -4.23 -10.34
N THR A 128 -14.04 -5.26 -11.03
CA THR A 128 -14.25 -5.26 -12.48
C THR A 128 -15.75 -5.18 -12.81
N LYS A 129 -16.11 -5.23 -14.09
CA LYS A 129 -17.51 -5.30 -14.53
C LYS A 129 -18.16 -6.65 -14.21
N SER A 130 -17.36 -7.70 -14.02
CA SER A 130 -17.83 -9.05 -13.71
C SER A 130 -17.92 -9.32 -12.21
N THR A 131 -17.52 -8.36 -11.37
CA THR A 131 -17.65 -8.49 -9.91
C THR A 131 -19.13 -8.51 -9.52
N ALA A 132 -19.60 -9.68 -9.11
CA ALA A 132 -20.97 -9.91 -8.67
C ALA A 132 -21.16 -9.52 -7.19
N MET A 133 -22.40 -9.17 -6.85
CA MET A 133 -22.81 -8.84 -5.49
C MET A 133 -23.92 -9.76 -5.00
N THR A 134 -23.96 -9.96 -3.68
CA THR A 134 -25.08 -10.58 -2.98
C THR A 134 -26.28 -9.63 -2.95
N THR A 135 -27.44 -10.14 -2.54
CA THR A 135 -28.65 -9.31 -2.31
C THR A 135 -28.45 -8.25 -1.24
N ALA A 136 -27.47 -8.42 -0.34
CA ALA A 136 -27.09 -7.44 0.68
C ALA A 136 -26.09 -6.38 0.18
N GLY A 137 -25.72 -6.41 -1.11
CA GLY A 137 -24.77 -5.46 -1.71
C GLY A 137 -23.30 -5.74 -1.37
N GLU A 138 -22.98 -6.95 -0.93
CA GLU A 138 -21.61 -7.38 -0.60
C GLU A 138 -21.01 -8.18 -1.75
N ILE A 139 -19.68 -8.20 -1.89
CA ILE A 139 -19.02 -8.99 -2.94
C ILE A 139 -19.29 -10.49 -2.72
N THR A 140 -19.60 -11.23 -3.79
CA THR A 140 -19.76 -12.69 -3.67
C THR A 140 -18.43 -13.37 -3.40
N ARG A 141 -18.47 -14.58 -2.80
CA ARG A 141 -17.26 -15.39 -2.58
C ARG A 141 -16.51 -15.66 -3.88
N GLU A 142 -17.22 -16.09 -4.92
CA GLU A 142 -16.65 -16.37 -6.23
C GLU A 142 -15.95 -15.14 -6.83
N SER A 143 -16.59 -13.97 -6.78
CA SER A 143 -16.00 -12.74 -7.30
C SER A 143 -14.77 -12.29 -6.51
N PHE A 144 -14.78 -12.46 -5.20
CA PHE A 144 -13.60 -12.20 -4.38
C PHE A 144 -12.48 -13.18 -4.70
N GLU A 145 -12.76 -14.48 -4.81
CA GLU A 145 -11.73 -15.50 -5.11
C GLU A 145 -11.07 -15.26 -6.47
N HIS A 146 -11.86 -14.88 -7.48
CA HIS A 146 -11.33 -14.50 -8.79
C HIS A 146 -10.45 -13.25 -8.72
N ALA A 147 -10.87 -12.21 -8.01
CA ALA A 147 -10.07 -11.01 -7.77
C ALA A 147 -8.78 -11.32 -6.99
N ALA A 148 -8.87 -12.17 -5.96
CA ALA A 148 -7.75 -12.61 -5.15
C ALA A 148 -6.74 -13.42 -5.96
N GLU A 149 -7.19 -14.28 -6.87
CA GLU A 149 -6.29 -15.01 -7.76
C GLU A 149 -5.53 -14.08 -8.70
N TYR A 150 -6.23 -13.11 -9.31
CA TYR A 150 -5.60 -12.10 -10.15
C TYR A 150 -4.56 -11.28 -9.38
N ALA A 151 -4.92 -10.76 -8.20
CA ALA A 151 -4.01 -10.03 -7.31
C ALA A 151 -2.79 -10.88 -6.93
N ARG A 152 -3.00 -12.17 -6.62
CA ARG A 152 -1.95 -13.09 -6.21
C ARG A 152 -0.94 -13.36 -7.33
N ARG A 153 -1.41 -13.57 -8.56
CA ARG A 153 -0.51 -13.72 -9.73
C ARG A 153 0.33 -12.47 -9.93
N SER A 154 -0.30 -11.30 -9.87
CA SER A 154 0.36 -10.00 -9.98
C SER A 154 1.39 -9.76 -8.86
N ALA A 155 1.06 -10.11 -7.62
CA ALA A 155 1.94 -10.00 -6.47
C ALA A 155 3.12 -10.99 -6.55
N TYR A 156 2.89 -12.25 -6.94
CA TYR A 156 3.97 -13.23 -7.07
C TYR A 156 4.99 -12.86 -8.16
N LEU A 157 4.54 -12.28 -9.28
CA LEU A 157 5.45 -11.74 -10.29
C LEU A 157 6.34 -10.65 -9.69
N THR A 158 5.77 -9.73 -8.90
CA THR A 158 6.55 -8.71 -8.21
C THR A 158 7.48 -9.28 -7.15
N LEU A 159 7.05 -10.28 -6.38
CA LEU A 159 7.92 -10.91 -5.38
C LEU A 159 9.13 -11.59 -6.03
N GLY A 160 8.98 -12.21 -7.20
CA GLY A 160 10.10 -12.76 -7.96
C GLY A 160 11.11 -11.67 -8.34
N GLN A 161 10.65 -10.60 -8.97
CA GLN A 161 11.50 -9.47 -9.32
C GLN A 161 12.14 -8.79 -8.10
N LEU A 162 11.39 -8.70 -7.00
CA LEU A 162 11.85 -8.12 -5.74
C LEU A 162 12.98 -8.95 -5.15
N ALA A 163 12.84 -10.28 -5.16
CA ALA A 163 13.90 -11.19 -4.73
C ALA A 163 15.17 -11.02 -5.58
N ASP A 164 15.03 -10.86 -6.90
CA ASP A 164 16.17 -10.63 -7.79
C ASP A 164 16.92 -9.32 -7.50
N ARG A 165 16.25 -8.29 -6.97
CA ARG A 165 16.91 -7.06 -6.48
C ARG A 165 17.50 -7.24 -5.10
N TYR A 166 16.77 -7.94 -4.23
CA TYR A 166 17.17 -8.17 -2.85
C TYR A 166 18.52 -8.91 -2.74
N VAL A 167 18.74 -9.94 -3.56
CA VAL A 167 20.01 -10.71 -3.54
C VAL A 167 21.24 -9.92 -3.97
N GLN A 168 21.05 -8.75 -4.59
CA GLN A 168 22.14 -7.85 -4.98
C GLN A 168 22.50 -6.86 -3.86
N LEU A 169 21.69 -6.77 -2.81
CA LEU A 169 21.91 -5.87 -1.69
C LEU A 169 22.56 -6.61 -0.53
N ASP A 170 23.57 -6.00 0.09
CA ASP A 170 24.20 -6.50 1.30
C ASP A 170 23.62 -5.78 2.54
N PHE A 171 22.89 -6.52 3.38
CA PHE A 171 22.35 -6.01 4.64
C PHE A 171 23.24 -6.35 5.85
N GLY A 172 24.42 -6.94 5.64
CA GLY A 172 25.37 -7.30 6.68
C GLY A 172 24.72 -8.17 7.78
N ASP A 173 24.89 -7.76 9.04
CA ASP A 173 24.35 -8.49 10.20
C ASP A 173 22.81 -8.61 10.20
N MET A 174 22.10 -7.77 9.45
CA MET A 174 20.64 -7.80 9.35
C MET A 174 20.13 -8.82 8.32
N GLN A 175 21.02 -9.42 7.51
CA GLN A 175 20.66 -10.33 6.43
C GLN A 175 19.70 -11.46 6.86
N PRO A 176 19.90 -12.15 8.00
CA PRO A 176 18.97 -13.22 8.42
C PRO A 176 17.56 -12.72 8.75
N ILE A 177 17.45 -11.47 9.23
CA ILE A 177 16.15 -10.86 9.55
C ILE A 177 15.46 -10.45 8.25
N THR A 178 16.18 -9.81 7.34
CA THR A 178 15.64 -9.38 6.06
C THR A 178 15.27 -10.56 5.16
N ASP A 179 16.00 -11.68 5.22
CA ASP A 179 15.67 -12.91 4.50
C ASP A 179 14.32 -13.46 4.95
N ASN A 180 14.08 -13.52 6.26
CA ASN A 180 12.79 -13.97 6.80
C ASN A 180 11.65 -13.04 6.38
N VAL A 181 11.88 -11.73 6.37
CA VAL A 181 10.88 -10.76 5.92
C VAL A 181 10.55 -10.96 4.44
N VAL A 182 11.57 -10.99 3.58
CA VAL A 182 11.41 -11.04 2.12
C VAL A 182 10.85 -12.39 1.67
N TYR A 183 11.45 -13.50 2.11
CA TYR A 183 11.09 -14.83 1.60
C TYR A 183 9.86 -15.44 2.27
N MET A 184 9.62 -15.15 3.56
CA MET A 184 8.51 -15.75 4.30
C MET A 184 7.42 -14.73 4.66
N GLY A 185 7.82 -13.55 5.14
CA GLY A 185 6.91 -12.52 5.65
C GLY A 185 6.01 -11.93 4.56
N LEU A 186 6.58 -11.54 3.42
CA LEU A 186 5.81 -10.97 2.31
C LEU A 186 4.79 -11.98 1.79
N LYS A 187 5.22 -13.20 1.46
CA LYS A 187 4.31 -14.27 1.01
C LYS A 187 3.18 -14.51 2.01
N SER A 188 3.52 -14.59 3.30
CA SER A 188 2.53 -14.83 4.36
C SER A 188 1.50 -13.70 4.48
N SER A 189 1.91 -12.45 4.23
CA SER A 189 1.02 -11.29 4.23
C SER A 189 0.03 -11.34 3.07
N LEU A 190 0.50 -11.71 1.88
CA LEU A 190 -0.36 -11.91 0.70
C LEU A 190 -1.39 -13.03 0.93
N GLU A 191 -0.95 -14.17 1.46
CA GLU A 191 -1.84 -15.30 1.74
C GLU A 191 -2.85 -15.00 2.86
N ALA A 192 -2.53 -14.07 3.76
CA ALA A 192 -3.48 -13.57 4.75
C ALA A 192 -4.54 -12.66 4.12
N ALA A 193 -4.14 -11.72 3.24
CA ALA A 193 -5.05 -10.83 2.54
C ALA A 193 -5.99 -11.58 1.56
N ALA A 194 -5.50 -12.66 0.94
CA ALA A 194 -6.26 -13.45 -0.02
C ALA A 194 -7.35 -14.36 0.59
N LYS A 195 -7.56 -14.35 1.91
CA LYS A 195 -8.59 -15.16 2.57
C LYS A 195 -9.92 -14.44 2.57
N PHE A 196 -10.96 -15.10 2.04
CA PHE A 196 -12.32 -14.58 2.11
C PHE A 196 -12.79 -14.46 3.56
N ASP A 197 -12.70 -15.53 4.35
CA ASP A 197 -13.09 -15.51 5.77
C ASP A 197 -11.87 -15.17 6.64
N LYS A 198 -11.67 -13.88 6.90
CA LYS A 198 -10.70 -13.48 7.93
C LYS A 198 -11.28 -13.85 9.30
N LYS A 199 -10.56 -14.62 10.11
CA LYS A 199 -10.91 -14.77 11.53
C LYS A 199 -10.87 -13.36 12.13
N GLU A 200 -12.00 -12.88 12.64
CA GLU A 200 -12.03 -11.66 13.43
C GLU A 200 -10.93 -11.76 14.48
N LYS A 201 -10.07 -10.72 14.57
CA LYS A 201 -9.17 -10.58 15.71
C LYS A 201 -10.09 -10.49 16.92
N LYS A 202 -10.24 -11.58 17.67
CA LYS A 202 -10.89 -11.57 18.98
C LYS A 202 -10.21 -10.48 19.79
N ASP A 203 -10.93 -9.39 20.02
CA ASP A 203 -10.55 -8.34 20.94
C ASP A 203 -10.26 -9.01 22.29
N THR A 204 -8.98 -9.24 22.56
CA THR A 204 -8.52 -9.77 23.86
C THR A 204 -8.37 -8.58 24.80
N LYS A 205 -9.46 -7.81 24.94
CA LYS A 205 -9.64 -6.82 26.01
C LYS A 205 -10.80 -7.28 26.87
N GLY A 206 -10.48 -8.09 27.88
CA GLY A 206 -11.46 -8.44 28.91
C GLY A 206 -10.98 -9.54 29.85
N LYS A 207 -10.79 -9.16 31.12
CA LYS A 207 -10.57 -9.97 32.32
C LYS A 207 -9.13 -10.37 32.63
N ARG A 208 -8.37 -9.40 33.15
CA ARG A 208 -7.66 -9.66 34.41
C ARG A 208 -8.65 -9.37 35.54
N ILE A 209 -8.86 -10.39 36.34
CA ILE A 209 -9.59 -10.39 37.62
C ILE A 209 -8.73 -9.63 38.63
#